data_AF-A0A0J7KJZ2-F1
#
_entry.id   AF-A0A0J7KJZ2-F1
#
_cell.length_a   1.000
_cell.length_b   1.000
_cell.length_c   1.000
_cell.angle_alpha   90.00
_cell.angle_beta   90.00
_cell.angle_gamma   90.00
#
_symmetry.space_group_name_H-M   'P 1'
#
loop_
_entity.id
_entity.type
_entity.pdbx_description
1 polymer ?
#
loop_
_entity_poly.entity_id
_entity_poly.type
_entity_poly.pdbx_seq_one_letter_code
_entity_poly.pdbx_strand_id
1 'polypeptide(L)'
;MILNLTNLKDCMEKVVMDKLDHRNIDKEVEHFTSTPSTTENLAVYIFEELKKHMSHPKLLYEVKVHETDKNVMYFRGEYDENVSSDF
;
A
#
# COMPACT_ATOMS: atom_id res chain seq x y z
N MET A 1 0.33 -21.48 11.73
CA MET A 1 -0.01 -20.15 11.19
C MET A 1 1.03 -19.77 10.15
N ILE A 2 0.62 -19.22 9.02
CA ILE A 2 1.53 -18.76 7.94
C ILE A 2 2.35 -17.55 8.41
N LEU A 3 1.72 -16.64 9.16
CA LEU A 3 2.34 -15.46 9.76
C LEU A 3 1.65 -15.15 11.09
N ASN A 4 2.38 -14.57 12.06
CA ASN A 4 1.80 -14.11 13.33
C ASN A 4 0.88 -12.90 13.09
N LEU A 5 -0.41 -13.02 13.45
CA LEU A 5 -1.40 -11.96 13.27
C LEU A 5 -1.10 -10.71 14.10
N THR A 6 -0.48 -10.86 15.27
CA THR A 6 -0.04 -9.71 16.07
C THR A 6 0.98 -8.88 15.29
N ASN A 7 1.98 -9.55 14.70
CA ASN A 7 2.99 -8.87 13.90
C ASN A 7 2.39 -8.22 12.64
N LEU A 8 1.38 -8.86 12.02
CA LEU A 8 0.67 -8.28 10.89
C LEU A 8 -0.07 -7.01 11.29
N LYS A 9 -0.80 -7.07 12.40
CA LYS A 9 -1.54 -5.93 12.95
C LYS A 9 -0.59 -4.76 13.22
N ASP A 10 0.53 -5.00 13.88
CA ASP A 10 1.51 -3.95 14.18
C ASP A 10 2.12 -3.33 12.92
N CYS A 11 2.29 -4.12 11.86
CA CYS A 11 2.76 -3.63 10.57
C CYS A 11 1.70 -2.77 9.87
N MET A 12 0.44 -3.21 9.87
CA MET A 12 -0.67 -2.47 9.29
C MET A 12 -0.92 -1.15 10.04
N GLU A 13 -0.80 -1.14 11.37
CA GLU A 13 -0.94 0.06 12.18
C GLU A 13 0.04 1.15 11.71
N LYS A 14 1.32 0.80 11.62
CA LYS A 14 2.40 1.73 11.24
C LYS A 14 2.30 2.27 9.82
N VAL A 15 1.82 1.45 8.90
CA VAL A 15 1.79 1.77 7.47
C VAL A 15 0.50 2.45 7.07
N VAL A 16 -0.64 1.94 7.56
CA VAL A 16 -1.97 2.38 7.14
C VAL A 16 -2.54 3.35 8.16
N MET A 17 -2.66 2.94 9.42
CA MET A 17 -3.37 3.76 10.42
C MET A 17 -2.59 5.03 10.74
N ASP A 18 -1.32 4.92 11.11
CA ASP A 18 -0.50 6.07 11.53
C ASP A 18 -0.31 7.11 10.40
N LYS A 19 -0.22 6.65 9.14
CA LYS A 19 0.11 7.49 7.98
C LYS A 19 -1.11 7.98 7.20
N LEU A 20 -2.24 7.27 7.21
CA LEU A 20 -3.37 7.57 6.34
C LEU A 20 -4.66 7.89 7.11
N ASP A 21 -4.86 7.34 8.31
CA ASP A 21 -6.11 7.52 9.04
C ASP A 21 -6.31 8.96 9.49
N HIS A 22 -7.52 9.50 9.26
CA HIS A 22 -7.88 10.89 9.57
C HIS A 22 -6.95 11.97 8.99
N ARG A 23 -6.28 11.69 7.86
CA ARG A 23 -5.36 12.63 7.20
C ARG A 23 -5.85 13.10 5.84
N ASN A 24 -5.33 14.25 5.41
CA ASN A 24 -5.40 14.68 4.03
C ASN A 24 -4.20 14.09 3.25
N ILE A 25 -4.49 13.09 2.42
CA ILE A 25 -3.47 12.30 1.72
C ILE A 25 -2.54 13.19 0.87
N ASP A 26 -3.09 14.12 0.09
CA ASP A 26 -2.31 14.97 -0.82
C ASP A 26 -1.40 15.98 -0.12
N LYS A 27 -1.69 16.35 1.14
CA LYS A 27 -0.95 17.37 1.88
C LYS A 27 -0.02 16.81 2.95
N GLU A 28 -0.40 15.69 3.55
CA GLU A 28 0.26 15.16 4.75
C GLU A 28 1.06 13.89 4.48
N VAL A 29 0.90 13.28 3.31
CA VAL A 29 1.62 12.07 2.92
C VAL A 29 2.56 12.43 1.76
N GLU A 30 3.86 12.51 2.07
CA GLU A 30 4.90 13.00 1.16
C GLU A 30 4.82 12.38 -0.26
N HIS A 31 4.56 11.07 -0.34
CA HIS A 31 4.41 10.33 -1.59
C HIS A 31 3.36 10.92 -2.55
N PHE A 32 2.26 11.48 -2.03
CA PHE A 32 1.16 12.00 -2.83
C PHE A 32 1.31 13.48 -3.19
N THR A 33 2.44 14.11 -2.84
CA THR A 33 2.74 15.48 -3.28
C THR A 33 3.00 15.54 -4.80
N SER A 34 3.61 14.48 -5.35
CA SER A 34 3.96 14.35 -6.77
C SER A 34 3.11 13.32 -7.52
N THR A 35 2.31 12.53 -6.80
CA THR A 35 1.54 11.41 -7.33
C THR A 35 0.06 11.61 -7.00
N PRO A 36 -0.86 11.51 -7.99
CA PRO A 36 -2.29 11.63 -7.71
C PRO A 36 -2.76 10.58 -6.69
N SER A 37 -3.58 10.98 -5.71
CA SER A 37 -4.14 10.14 -4.65
C SER A 37 -5.30 9.24 -5.09
N THR A 38 -5.23 8.65 -6.29
CA THR A 38 -6.25 7.69 -6.73
C THR A 38 -6.16 6.39 -5.94
N THR A 39 -7.27 5.65 -5.91
CA THR A 39 -7.36 4.35 -5.21
C THR A 39 -6.33 3.33 -5.70
N GLU A 40 -5.96 3.39 -6.98
CA GLU A 40 -4.90 2.58 -7.59
C GLU A 40 -3.53 2.93 -7.03
N ASN A 41 -3.15 4.20 -7.04
CA ASN A 41 -1.87 4.64 -6.48
C ASN A 41 -1.80 4.40 -4.97
N LEU A 42 -2.94 4.52 -4.27
CA LEU A 42 -3.02 4.19 -2.84
C LEU A 42 -2.77 2.70 -2.58
N ALA A 43 -3.34 1.80 -3.40
CA ALA A 43 -3.11 0.37 -3.27
C ALA A 43 -1.62 0.00 -3.51
N VAL A 44 -0.98 0.64 -4.50
CA VAL A 44 0.45 0.48 -4.78
C VAL A 44 1.29 0.98 -3.59
N TYR A 45 1.04 2.20 -3.12
CA TYR A 45 1.73 2.79 -1.98
C TYR A 45 1.67 1.90 -0.73
N ILE A 46 0.46 1.42 -0.36
CA ILE A 46 0.28 0.55 0.81
C ILE A 46 1.04 -0.76 0.62
N PHE A 47 1.01 -1.35 -0.57
CA PHE A 47 1.70 -2.62 -0.85
C PHE A 47 3.22 -2.48 -0.72
N GLU A 48 3.79 -1.41 -1.27
CA GLU A 48 5.23 -1.13 -1.17
C GLU A 48 5.67 -0.85 0.26
N GLU A 49 4.91 -0.03 0.99
CA GLU A 49 5.22 0.27 2.38
C GLU A 49 5.09 -0.96 3.29
N LEU A 50 4.05 -1.79 3.10
CA LEU A 50 3.93 -3.06 3.81
C LEU A 50 5.12 -3.98 3.52
N LYS A 51 5.55 -4.09 2.25
CA LYS A 51 6.75 -4.88 1.90
C LYS A 51 8.01 -4.42 2.63
N LYS A 52 8.19 -3.11 2.85
CA LYS A 52 9.36 -2.56 3.58
C LYS A 52 9.32 -2.89 5.07
N HIS A 53 8.14 -2.95 5.68
CA HIS A 53 7.97 -3.13 7.13
C HIS A 53 7.74 -4.60 7.57
N MET A 54 7.30 -5.48 6.67
CA MET A 54 7.09 -6.89 6.98
C MET A 54 8.40 -7.66 7.14
N SER A 55 8.50 -8.51 8.17
CA SER A 55 9.67 -9.40 8.37
C SER A 55 9.84 -10.44 7.25
N HIS A 56 8.75 -10.81 6.57
CA HIS A 56 8.74 -11.77 5.47
C HIS A 56 7.97 -11.19 4.26
N PRO A 57 8.56 -10.27 3.49
CA PRO A 57 7.85 -9.54 2.42
C PRO A 57 7.29 -10.43 1.31
N LYS A 58 7.90 -11.60 1.08
CA LYS A 58 7.45 -12.59 0.09
C LYS A 58 6.07 -13.20 0.41
N LEU A 59 5.58 -13.04 1.63
CA LEU A 59 4.25 -13.51 2.04
C LEU A 59 3.14 -12.51 1.67
N LEU A 60 3.48 -11.26 1.34
CA LEU A 60 2.47 -10.30 0.88
C LEU A 60 2.01 -10.68 -0.52
N TYR A 61 0.75 -11.06 -0.63
CA TYR A 61 0.14 -11.52 -1.88
C TYR A 61 -0.67 -10.42 -2.58
N GLU A 62 -1.52 -9.71 -1.83
CA GLU A 62 -2.45 -8.74 -2.38
C GLU A 62 -2.76 -7.65 -1.34
N VAL A 63 -2.86 -6.41 -1.81
CA VAL A 63 -3.51 -5.31 -1.10
C VAL A 63 -4.81 -5.00 -1.82
N LYS A 64 -5.89 -4.90 -1.06
CA LYS A 64 -7.22 -4.56 -1.56
C LYS A 64 -7.72 -3.30 -0.86
N VAL A 65 -8.02 -2.27 -1.64
CA VAL A 65 -8.53 -0.99 -1.14
C VAL A 65 -9.97 -0.82 -1.59
N HIS A 66 -10.85 -0.58 -0.63
CA HIS A 66 -12.23 -0.16 -0.87
C HIS A 66 -12.32 1.33 -0.64
N GLU A 67 -12.43 2.11 -1.70
CA GLU A 67 -12.72 3.55 -1.58
C GLU A 67 -14.19 3.75 -1.20
N THR A 68 -15.07 2.99 -1.85
CA THR A 68 -16.49 2.86 -1.54
C THR A 68 -16.94 1.42 -1.77
N ASP A 69 -18.20 1.10 -1.49
CA ASP A 69 -18.76 -0.24 -1.77
C ASP A 69 -18.71 -0.63 -3.25
N LYS A 70 -18.68 0.35 -4.16
CA LYS A 70 -18.69 0.14 -5.61
C LYS A 70 -17.32 0.30 -6.26
N ASN A 71 -16.38 0.97 -5.58
CA ASN A 71 -15.05 1.25 -6.08
C ASN A 71 -14.02 0.46 -5.27
N VAL A 72 -13.46 -0.56 -5.90
CA VAL A 72 -12.54 -1.50 -5.27
C VAL A 72 -11.35 -1.74 -6.18
N MET A 73 -10.16 -1.63 -5.62
CA MET A 73 -8.91 -1.89 -6.32
C MET A 73 -8.12 -3.00 -5.63
N TYR A 74 -7.42 -3.80 -6.44
CA TYR A 74 -6.56 -4.89 -6.00
C TYR A 74 -5.17 -4.69 -6.61
N PHE A 75 -4.13 -4.89 -5.82
CA PHE A 75 -2.75 -4.83 -6.31
C PHE A 75 -1.92 -5.98 -5.74
N ARG A 76 -1.15 -6.63 -6.62
CA ARG A 76 -0.35 -7.84 -6.31
C ARG A 76 1.15 -7.68 -6.59
N GLY A 77 1.62 -6.47 -6.84
CA GLY A 77 3.03 -6.21 -7.18
C GLY A 77 3.38 -6.45 -8.64
N GLU A 78 2.42 -6.26 -9.55
CA GLU A 78 2.58 -6.42 -11.01
C GLU A 78 3.35 -5.26 -11.66
N TYR A 79 3.67 -4.21 -10.89
CA TYR A 79 4.39 -3.02 -11.33
C TYR A 79 5.87 -3.10 -10.89
N ASP A 80 6.79 -2.94 -11.83
CA ASP A 80 8.23 -2.85 -11.59
C ASP A 80 8.74 -1.54 -12.21
N GLU A 81 9.13 -0.58 -11.37
CA GLU A 81 9.66 0.73 -11.81
C GLU A 81 10.95 0.60 -12.65
N ASN A 82 11.61 -0.57 -12.64
CA ASN A 82 12.85 -0.81 -13.37
C ASN A 82 12.65 -1.37 -14.79
N VAL A 83 11.41 -1.52 -15.27
CA VAL A 83 11.18 -1.78 -16.69
C VAL A 83 11.39 -0.44 -17.40
N SER A 84 12.60 -0.22 -17.92
CA SER A 84 12.83 0.82 -18.91
C SER A 84 11.73 0.71 -19.96
N SER A 85 11.04 1.81 -20.22
CA SER A 85 10.14 1.90 -21.35
C SER A 85 10.99 1.79 -22.61
N ASP A 86 11.29 0.55 -23.01
CA ASP A 86 11.91 0.22 -24.29
C ASP A 86 10.84 0.37 -25.39
N PHE A 87 10.29 1.58 -25.50
CA PHE A 87 9.45 2.07 -26.59
C PHE A 87 9.78 3.54 -26.86
#